data_AF-A9EA51-F1
#
_entry.id   AF-A9EA51-F1
#
_cell.length_a   1.000
_cell.length_b   1.000
_cell.length_c   1.000
_cell.angle_alpha   90.00
_cell.angle_beta   90.00
_cell.angle_gamma   90.00
#
_symmetry.space_group_name_H-M   'P 1'
#
loop_
_entity.id
_entity.type
_entity.pdbx_description
1 polymer ?
#
loop_
_entity_poly.entity_id
_entity_poly.type
_entity_poly.pdbx_seq_one_letter_code
_entity_poly.pdbx_strand_id
1 'polypeptide(L)'
;MRTLIQIAHSQYGVTEKKGKLHNPVIVNYFKEIGHRWVSNDETAWCSAFMNWVALKANKQRSGKLNARSWLSVGRKIDKPKQGDVVVLWREKKHSWKGHVGLFINYSEDKKYIYVLGGNQKNQVNIQRYPAYRLLGFRRLENAQ
;
A
#
# COMPACT_ATOMS: atom_id res chain seq x y z
N MET A 1 5.54 0.99 20.07
CA MET A 1 5.77 1.17 18.60
C MET A 1 4.48 1.63 17.94
N ARG A 2 4.53 2.55 16.97
CA ARG A 2 3.34 2.97 16.21
C ARG A 2 2.84 1.82 15.33
N THR A 3 1.52 1.67 15.18
CA THR A 3 0.91 0.67 14.31
C THR A 3 1.04 1.07 12.83
N LEU A 4 0.85 0.11 11.91
CA LEU A 4 0.82 0.37 10.46
C LEU A 4 -0.19 1.46 10.11
N ILE A 5 -1.37 1.43 10.73
CA ILE A 5 -2.43 2.42 10.51
C ILE A 5 -2.00 3.80 10.98
N GLN A 6 -1.44 3.92 12.19
CA GLN A 6 -1.00 5.21 12.72
C GLN A 6 0.06 5.86 11.82
N ILE A 7 0.99 5.06 11.29
CA ILE A 7 2.02 5.53 10.36
C ILE A 7 1.40 5.94 9.03
N ALA A 8 0.58 5.10 8.42
CA ALA A 8 -0.06 5.42 7.14
C ALA A 8 -0.98 6.64 7.25
N HIS A 9 -1.75 6.75 8.34
CA HIS A 9 -2.66 7.86 8.60
C HIS A 9 -1.91 9.17 8.85
N SER A 10 -0.70 9.14 9.42
CA SER A 10 0.13 10.35 9.54
C SER A 10 0.53 10.97 8.19
N GLN A 11 0.38 10.21 7.10
CA GLN A 11 0.65 10.65 5.74
C GLN A 11 -0.63 10.98 4.95
N TYR A 12 -1.81 10.96 5.60
CA TYR A 12 -3.08 11.22 4.94
C TYR A 12 -3.06 12.59 4.25
N GLY A 13 -3.50 12.64 2.99
CA GLY A 13 -3.51 13.86 2.17
C GLY A 13 -2.22 14.15 1.39
N VAL A 14 -1.11 13.41 1.63
CA VAL A 14 0.10 13.53 0.81
C VAL A 14 -0.26 13.22 -0.64
N THR A 15 -0.12 14.22 -1.51
CA THR A 15 -0.57 14.20 -2.91
C THR A 15 0.62 14.42 -3.84
N GLU A 16 0.64 13.68 -4.95
CA GLU A 16 1.57 13.88 -6.07
C GLU A 16 1.52 15.31 -6.61
N LYS A 17 2.65 15.83 -7.08
CA LYS A 17 2.68 17.10 -7.82
C LYS A 17 2.87 16.76 -9.30
N LYS A 18 2.00 17.27 -10.16
CA LYS A 18 2.10 17.04 -11.60
C LYS A 18 3.22 17.88 -12.21
N GLY A 19 3.91 17.34 -13.22
CA GLY A 19 4.90 18.07 -14.03
C GLY A 19 6.33 17.91 -13.52
N LYS A 20 7.18 18.92 -13.75
CA LYS A 20 8.62 18.89 -13.39
C LYS A 20 8.90 18.96 -11.88
N LEU A 21 7.85 19.11 -11.06
CA LEU A 21 7.95 19.22 -9.62
C LEU A 21 7.41 17.94 -8.99
N HIS A 22 8.25 17.20 -8.29
CA HIS A 22 7.85 16.01 -7.54
C HIS A 22 7.55 16.37 -6.09
N ASN A 23 6.62 15.64 -5.46
CA ASN A 23 6.41 15.80 -4.02
C ASN A 23 7.62 15.19 -3.27
N PRO A 24 8.42 15.99 -2.52
CA PRO A 24 9.62 15.49 -1.85
C PRO A 24 9.30 14.39 -0.82
N VAL A 25 8.10 14.37 -0.25
CA VAL A 25 7.66 13.31 0.66
C VAL A 25 7.54 11.97 -0.07
N ILE A 26 6.94 11.96 -1.26
CA ILE A 26 6.78 10.75 -2.07
C ILE A 26 8.14 10.23 -2.54
N VAL A 27 9.02 11.13 -3.02
CA VAL A 27 10.40 10.79 -3.39
C VAL A 27 11.16 10.21 -2.18
N ASN A 28 10.95 10.78 -0.98
CA ASN A 28 11.58 10.28 0.24
C ASN A 28 11.10 8.87 0.62
N TYR A 29 9.86 8.48 0.31
CA TYR A 29 9.42 7.09 0.51
C TYR A 29 10.34 6.12 -0.22
N PHE A 30 10.62 6.36 -1.51
CA PHE A 30 11.53 5.53 -2.31
C PHE A 30 12.96 5.54 -1.76
N LYS A 31 13.49 6.72 -1.41
CA LYS A 31 14.84 6.89 -0.87
C LYS A 31 15.07 6.05 0.39
N GLU A 32 14.15 6.11 1.34
CA GLU A 32 14.28 5.42 2.63
C GLU A 32 14.15 3.90 2.51
N ILE A 33 13.40 3.41 1.52
CA ILE A 33 13.29 1.96 1.27
C ILE A 33 14.42 1.41 0.39
N GLY A 34 15.41 2.22 0.03
CA GLY A 34 16.59 1.83 -0.74
C GLY A 34 16.47 2.00 -2.26
N HIS A 35 15.36 2.55 -2.76
CA HIS A 35 15.09 2.74 -4.19
C HIS A 35 15.47 4.15 -4.64
N ARG A 36 16.71 4.57 -4.35
CA ARG A 36 17.20 5.95 -4.60
C ARG A 36 17.23 6.35 -6.08
N TRP A 37 17.20 5.39 -6.99
CA TRP A 37 17.17 5.61 -8.44
C TRP A 37 15.80 6.07 -8.96
N VAL A 38 14.73 5.94 -8.16
CA VAL A 38 13.39 6.39 -8.58
C VAL A 38 13.27 7.88 -8.30
N SER A 39 13.28 8.67 -9.38
CA SER A 39 13.20 10.13 -9.33
C SER A 39 11.85 10.70 -9.79
N ASN A 40 10.93 9.88 -10.29
CA ASN A 40 9.59 10.31 -10.71
C ASN A 40 8.47 9.61 -9.93
N ASP A 41 7.35 10.33 -9.77
CA ASP A 41 6.13 9.91 -9.09
C ASP A 41 5.07 9.29 -10.02
N GLU A 42 5.34 9.26 -11.33
CA GLU A 42 4.54 8.53 -12.32
C GLU A 42 4.65 7.00 -12.16
N THR A 43 5.72 6.53 -11.51
CA THR A 43 5.86 5.14 -11.10
C THR A 43 4.85 4.82 -10.00
N ALA A 44 4.01 3.82 -10.20
CA ALA A 44 2.97 3.45 -9.24
C ALA A 44 3.53 3.25 -7.81
N TRP A 45 3.29 4.22 -6.92
CA TRP A 45 3.96 4.30 -5.62
C TRP A 45 3.17 3.69 -4.45
N CYS A 46 2.08 2.97 -4.71
CA CYS A 46 1.32 2.28 -3.66
C CYS A 46 2.18 1.25 -2.89
N SER A 47 3.02 0.48 -3.60
CA SER A 47 3.95 -0.45 -2.97
C SER A 47 5.12 0.26 -2.29
N ALA A 48 5.60 1.37 -2.85
CA ALA A 48 6.66 2.16 -2.22
C ALA A 48 6.20 2.72 -0.86
N PHE A 49 5.01 3.32 -0.85
CA PHE A 49 4.35 3.78 0.37
C PHE A 49 4.18 2.64 1.38
N MET A 50 3.68 1.48 0.97
CA MET A 50 3.51 0.34 1.88
C MET A 50 4.83 -0.20 2.43
N ASN A 51 5.90 -0.21 1.62
CA ASN A 51 7.24 -0.60 2.09
C ASN A 51 7.77 0.41 3.12
N TRP A 52 7.50 1.70 2.91
CA TRP A 52 7.87 2.76 3.85
C TRP A 52 7.08 2.66 5.16
N VAL A 53 5.76 2.44 5.08
CA VAL A 53 4.90 2.22 6.27
C VAL A 53 5.39 1.01 7.08
N ALA A 54 5.67 -0.11 6.41
CA ALA A 54 6.18 -1.31 7.07
C ALA A 54 7.59 -1.10 7.67
N LEU A 55 8.48 -0.37 6.98
CA LEU A 55 9.80 0.02 7.51
C LEU A 55 9.66 0.78 8.82
N LYS A 56 8.84 1.84 8.84
CA LYS A 56 8.63 2.67 10.03
C LYS A 56 7.95 1.92 11.19
N ALA A 57 7.21 0.86 10.88
CA ALA A 57 6.54 0.00 11.86
C ALA A 57 7.41 -1.15 12.37
N ASN A 58 8.67 -1.27 11.90
CA ASN A 58 9.53 -2.43 12.12
C ASN A 58 8.88 -3.76 11.72
N LYS A 59 8.23 -3.78 10.56
CA LYS A 59 7.55 -4.95 9.99
C LYS A 59 8.25 -5.47 8.75
N GLN A 60 8.02 -6.74 8.44
CA GLN A 60 8.44 -7.34 7.18
C GLN A 60 7.97 -6.51 5.98
N ARG A 61 8.82 -6.45 4.96
CA ARG A 61 8.62 -5.68 3.73
C ARG A 61 8.66 -6.61 2.52
N SER A 62 7.97 -6.25 1.45
CA SER A 62 8.12 -6.97 0.17
C SER A 62 9.45 -6.62 -0.53
N GLY A 63 9.99 -5.43 -0.27
CA GLY A 63 11.18 -4.89 -0.91
C GLY A 63 10.98 -4.51 -2.38
N LYS A 64 9.84 -4.86 -2.98
CA LYS A 64 9.54 -4.68 -4.41
C LYS A 64 8.50 -3.57 -4.62
N LEU A 65 8.59 -2.89 -5.76
CA LEU A 65 7.67 -1.80 -6.13
C LEU A 65 6.35 -2.28 -6.76
N ASN A 66 6.23 -3.56 -7.11
CA ASN A 66 4.96 -4.10 -7.59
C ASN A 66 4.05 -4.52 -6.42
N ALA A 67 2.75 -4.22 -6.51
CA ALA A 67 1.78 -4.50 -5.45
C ALA A 67 1.60 -5.99 -5.15
N ARG A 68 1.72 -6.86 -6.16
CA ARG A 68 1.49 -8.30 -6.00
C ARG A 68 2.59 -9.02 -5.23
N SER A 69 3.79 -8.42 -5.12
CA SER A 69 4.87 -8.95 -4.28
C SER A 69 4.46 -9.12 -2.81
N TRP A 70 3.48 -8.34 -2.34
CA TRP A 70 2.97 -8.46 -0.97
C TRP A 70 2.25 -9.78 -0.72
N LEU A 71 1.80 -10.50 -1.76
CA LEU A 71 1.21 -11.83 -1.61
C LEU A 71 2.19 -12.88 -1.06
N SER A 72 3.50 -12.60 -0.98
CA SER A 72 4.49 -13.51 -0.38
C SER A 72 5.06 -13.00 0.94
N VAL A 73 4.46 -11.98 1.57
CA VAL A 73 4.97 -11.36 2.81
C VAL A 73 4.05 -11.65 3.98
N GLY A 74 4.64 -12.04 5.12
CA GLY A 74 3.90 -12.38 6.33
C GLY A 74 2.92 -13.53 6.15
N ARG A 75 1.93 -13.59 7.04
CA ARG A 75 0.97 -14.71 7.10
C ARG A 75 -0.26 -14.44 6.22
N LYS A 76 -0.66 -15.44 5.41
CA LYS A 76 -1.95 -15.43 4.69
C LYS A 76 -3.10 -15.44 5.70
N ILE A 77 -4.13 -14.64 5.46
CA ILE A 77 -5.31 -14.59 6.33
C ILE A 77 -6.61 -14.47 5.50
N ASP A 78 -7.66 -15.14 5.97
CA ASP A 78 -8.99 -15.10 5.32
C ASP A 78 -9.98 -14.18 6.04
N LYS A 79 -9.74 -13.91 7.34
CA LYS A 79 -10.52 -12.99 8.17
C LYS A 79 -9.66 -11.78 8.54
N PRO A 80 -9.66 -10.71 7.72
CA PRO A 80 -8.82 -9.54 7.96
C PRO A 80 -9.25 -8.75 9.19
N LYS A 81 -8.27 -8.13 9.84
CA LYS A 81 -8.43 -7.10 10.85
C LYS A 81 -7.90 -5.77 10.29
N GLN A 82 -8.36 -4.67 10.87
CA GLN A 82 -7.87 -3.35 10.49
C GLN A 82 -6.33 -3.31 10.55
N GLY A 83 -5.70 -2.84 9.47
CA GLY A 83 -4.25 -2.75 9.35
C GLY A 83 -3.57 -4.00 8.76
N ASP A 84 -4.31 -5.06 8.44
CA ASP A 84 -3.77 -6.11 7.58
C ASP A 84 -3.57 -5.57 6.16
N VAL A 85 -2.55 -6.07 5.47
CA VAL A 85 -2.29 -5.69 4.08
C VAL A 85 -3.35 -6.33 3.18
N VAL A 86 -3.93 -5.52 2.30
CA VAL A 86 -4.83 -5.96 1.24
C VAL A 86 -4.12 -5.86 -0.10
N VAL A 87 -4.21 -6.91 -0.91
CA VAL A 87 -3.68 -6.93 -2.28
C VAL A 87 -4.84 -7.11 -3.25
N LEU A 88 -4.95 -6.21 -4.21
CA LEU A 88 -6.00 -6.19 -5.23
C LEU A 88 -5.39 -6.34 -6.63
N TRP A 89 -6.11 -6.94 -7.56
CA TRP A 89 -5.74 -6.90 -8.98
C TRP A 89 -6.18 -5.60 -9.64
N ARG A 90 -5.42 -5.14 -10.63
CA ARG A 90 -5.75 -3.97 -11.47
C ARG A 90 -5.81 -4.38 -12.94
N GLU A 91 -6.72 -3.76 -13.69
CA GLU A 91 -7.03 -4.07 -15.11
C GLU A 91 -7.51 -5.50 -15.37
N LYS A 92 -6.65 -6.52 -15.21
CA LYS A 92 -6.99 -7.94 -15.39
C LYS A 92 -6.52 -8.76 -14.19
N LYS A 93 -7.35 -9.71 -13.74
CA LYS A 93 -7.05 -10.62 -12.62
C LYS A 93 -5.72 -11.37 -12.79
N HIS A 94 -5.42 -11.84 -14.00
CA HIS A 94 -4.21 -12.61 -14.31
C HIS A 94 -3.00 -11.76 -14.74
N SER A 95 -3.13 -10.43 -14.85
CA SER A 95 -1.97 -9.56 -15.16
C SER A 95 -1.03 -9.42 -13.97
N TRP A 96 0.15 -8.83 -14.14
CA TRP A 96 1.02 -8.47 -12.99
C TRP A 96 0.53 -7.24 -12.22
N LYS A 97 -0.38 -6.45 -12.82
CA LYS A 97 -0.84 -5.17 -12.26
C LYS A 97 -1.72 -5.40 -11.03
N GLY A 98 -1.57 -4.53 -10.04
CA GLY A 98 -2.31 -4.62 -8.79
C GLY A 98 -2.28 -3.32 -8.00
N HIS A 99 -2.93 -3.35 -6.85
CA HIS A 99 -2.93 -2.29 -5.84
C HIS A 99 -2.71 -2.90 -4.46
N VAL A 100 -2.06 -2.16 -3.57
CA VAL A 100 -1.78 -2.58 -2.21
C VAL A 100 -2.03 -1.44 -1.23
N GLY A 101 -2.55 -1.78 -0.05
CA GLY A 101 -2.77 -0.85 1.05
C GLY A 101 -3.09 -1.59 2.33
N LEU A 102 -3.61 -0.87 3.32
CA LEU A 102 -4.09 -1.41 4.59
C LEU A 102 -5.62 -1.55 4.56
N PHE A 103 -6.11 -2.72 4.94
CA PHE A 103 -7.52 -2.98 5.14
C PHE A 103 -8.06 -2.10 6.27
N ILE A 104 -9.15 -1.39 6.02
CA ILE A 104 -9.89 -0.63 7.04
C ILE A 104 -11.15 -1.41 7.44
N ASN A 105 -12.06 -1.62 6.49
CA ASN A 105 -13.27 -2.41 6.72
C ASN A 105 -13.88 -2.88 5.39
N TYR A 106 -14.85 -3.77 5.46
CA TYR A 106 -15.80 -3.98 4.36
C TYR A 106 -16.90 -2.90 4.40
N SER A 107 -17.55 -2.66 3.27
CA SER A 107 -18.89 -2.05 3.28
C SER A 107 -19.89 -2.97 3.97
N GLU A 108 -21.01 -2.41 4.42
CA GLU A 108 -22.08 -3.18 5.08
C GLU A 108 -22.57 -4.35 4.21
N ASP A 109 -22.75 -4.10 2.91
CA ASP A 109 -23.14 -5.10 1.92
C ASP A 109 -22.00 -6.04 1.46
N LYS A 110 -20.79 -5.85 2.00
CA LYS A 110 -19.55 -6.57 1.67
C LYS A 110 -19.12 -6.50 0.20
N LYS A 111 -19.73 -5.65 -0.62
CA LYS A 111 -19.36 -5.47 -2.03
C LYS A 111 -18.07 -4.67 -2.21
N TYR A 112 -17.65 -3.93 -1.19
CA TYR A 112 -16.47 -3.09 -1.22
C TYR A 112 -15.54 -3.32 -0.04
N ILE A 113 -14.27 -3.01 -0.26
CA ILE A 113 -13.21 -2.96 0.76
C ILE A 113 -12.72 -1.52 0.84
N TYR A 114 -12.70 -0.95 2.03
CA TYR A 114 -12.07 0.33 2.32
C TYR A 114 -10.58 0.12 2.58
N VAL A 115 -9.76 0.85 1.85
CA VAL A 115 -8.30 0.69 1.84
C VAL A 115 -7.61 2.03 2.11
N LEU A 116 -6.81 2.08 3.17
CA LEU A 116 -5.86 3.16 3.43
C LEU A 116 -4.56 2.86 2.68
N GLY A 117 -4.20 3.69 1.71
CA GLY A 117 -3.02 3.42 0.88
C GLY A 117 -2.54 4.65 0.13
N GLY A 118 -1.33 4.54 -0.40
CA GLY A 118 -0.72 5.54 -1.28
C GLY A 118 -1.13 5.35 -2.74
N ASN A 119 -0.93 6.39 -3.53
CA ASN A 119 -1.23 6.48 -4.95
C ASN A 119 -2.69 6.20 -5.32
N GLN A 120 -3.62 6.52 -4.41
CA GLN A 120 -5.05 6.37 -4.63
C GLN A 120 -5.60 7.73 -5.10
N LYS A 121 -5.85 7.86 -6.41
CA LYS A 121 -6.06 9.18 -7.04
C LYS A 121 -4.88 10.12 -6.78
N ASN A 122 -3.65 9.60 -6.93
CA ASN A 122 -2.40 10.32 -6.75
C ASN A 122 -2.21 10.88 -5.32
N GLN A 123 -2.84 10.25 -4.32
CA GLN A 123 -2.81 10.70 -2.93
C GLN A 123 -2.76 9.52 -1.95
N VAL A 124 -2.26 9.76 -0.73
CA VAL A 124 -2.51 8.90 0.44
C VAL A 124 -3.89 9.20 1.01
N ASN A 125 -4.83 8.27 0.90
CA ASN A 125 -6.19 8.43 1.43
C ASN A 125 -6.84 7.09 1.75
N ILE A 126 -8.12 7.12 2.13
CA ILE A 126 -8.97 5.94 2.18
C ILE A 126 -9.83 5.90 0.92
N GLN A 127 -9.75 4.81 0.16
CA GLN A 127 -10.52 4.61 -1.05
C GLN A 127 -11.23 3.27 -1.00
N ARG A 128 -12.48 3.23 -1.50
CA ARG A 128 -13.24 1.99 -1.67
C ARG A 128 -12.85 1.29 -2.97
N TYR A 129 -12.68 -0.02 -2.91
CA TYR A 129 -12.45 -0.89 -4.06
C TYR A 129 -13.47 -2.03 -4.08
N PRO A 130 -13.93 -2.48 -5.26
CA PRO A 130 -14.81 -3.64 -5.35
C PRO A 130 -14.14 -4.89 -4.78
N ALA A 131 -14.86 -5.63 -3.93
CA ALA A 131 -14.33 -6.80 -3.23
C ALA A 131 -13.89 -7.92 -4.19
N TYR A 132 -14.50 -8.04 -5.37
CA TYR A 132 -14.09 -8.99 -6.41
C TYR A 132 -12.67 -8.76 -6.93
N ARG A 133 -12.07 -7.57 -6.66
CA ARG A 133 -10.69 -7.27 -7.00
C ARG A 133 -9.67 -7.91 -6.05
N LEU A 134 -10.12 -8.48 -4.93
CA LEU A 134 -9.26 -9.08 -3.93
C LEU A 134 -8.43 -10.25 -4.50
N LEU A 135 -7.12 -10.19 -4.26
CA LEU A 135 -6.20 -11.31 -4.48
C LEU A 135 -5.85 -12.01 -3.16
N GLY A 136 -5.79 -11.26 -2.06
CA GLY A 136 -5.62 -11.82 -0.73
C GLY A 136 -5.27 -10.78 0.33
N PHE A 137 -5.34 -11.21 1.58
CA PHE A 137 -4.88 -10.43 2.72
C PHE A 137 -3.63 -11.04 3.34
N ARG A 138 -2.83 -10.17 3.98
CA ARG A 138 -1.58 -10.54 4.62
C ARG A 138 -1.42 -9.83 5.95
N ARG A 139 -1.06 -10.57 6.99
CA ARG A 139 -0.69 -10.01 8.29
C ARG A 139 0.82 -9.95 8.39
N LEU A 140 1.37 -8.73 8.47
CA LEU A 140 2.80 -8.52 8.59
C LEU A 140 3.29 -8.89 9.99
N GLU A 141 4.41 -9.60 10.02
CA GLU A 141 5.12 -9.94 11.24
C GLU A 141 6.28 -8.95 11.45
N ASN A 142 6.89 -8.99 12.64
CA ASN A 142 8.04 -8.12 12.93
C ASN A 142 9.18 -8.43 11.95
N ALA A 143 9.94 -7.40 11.59
CA ALA A 143 11.21 -7.63 10.93
C ALA A 143 12.13 -8.42 11.89
N GLN A 144 12.82 -9.43 11.36
CA GLN A 144 13.90 -10.13 12.06
C GLN A 144 15.12 -9.22 12.14
#